data_AF-A0A081AI18-F1
#
_entry.id   AF-A0A081AI18-F1
#
_cell.length_a   1.000
_cell.length_b   1.000
_cell.length_c   1.000
_cell.angle_alpha   90.00
_cell.angle_beta   90.00
_cell.angle_gamma   90.00
#
_symmetry.space_group_name_H-M   'P 1'
#
loop_
_entity.id
_entity.type
_entity.pdbx_description
1 polymer ?
#
loop_
_entity_poly.entity_id
_entity_poly.type
_entity_poly.pdbx_seq_one_letter_code
_entity_poly.pdbx_strand_id
1 'polypeptide(L)'
;KAEGKLHEYEKLNASQQLTVVYTSLSALTSRRLTTFDSQQHLTDSLMASCCATPIAGMPFKLGGEWVMDGGIFDFQPIYDEKTVTVSPFYCTGADIKPSVYVPMWWAMLPPRVRDVEWLFDLGYEDGLNWIVKNGLTGKRKNVVIPNKSAEYASEWSTTVGRVVGYRGFESRVLDALFVGLFVCLWRPLAFLCLYLELYLQAIVSGSKAVVFGAAAKLFISNIIMALLAMAIATQGFQHTLFFMLGLTATGFFLGAMVLLVGGLQQAATVASNDWQRCRSYMRSITSLSLFLHSMPVVGSCVQIKRHEFLLQHSLVYRVAMYCM
;
A
#
# COMPACT_ATOMS: atom_id res chain seq x y z
N LYS A 1 29.44 11.60 -11.48
CA LYS A 1 28.22 11.23 -10.73
C LYS A 1 28.47 11.62 -9.28
N ALA A 2 27.66 12.49 -8.69
CA ALA A 2 27.74 12.76 -7.26
C ALA A 2 27.14 11.55 -6.54
N GLU A 3 27.96 10.54 -6.25
CA GLU A 3 27.59 9.52 -5.27
C GLU A 3 27.58 10.22 -3.91
N GLY A 4 26.42 10.22 -3.24
CA GLY A 4 26.32 10.78 -1.89
C GLY A 4 27.36 10.12 -0.97
N LYS A 5 27.74 10.82 0.10
CA LYS A 5 28.73 10.33 1.09
C LYS A 5 28.18 9.19 1.98
N LEU A 6 27.47 8.24 1.39
CA LEU A 6 26.78 7.14 2.08
C LEU A 6 27.75 6.15 2.74
N HIS A 7 29.00 6.11 2.29
CA HIS A 7 30.06 5.35 2.95
C HIS A 7 30.41 5.89 4.35
N GLU A 8 30.03 7.13 4.67
CA GLU A 8 30.24 7.73 6.00
C GLU A 8 29.14 7.36 7.01
N TYR A 9 28.39 6.28 6.79
CA TYR A 9 27.25 5.86 7.63
C TYR A 9 27.63 5.65 9.11
N GLU A 10 28.86 5.22 9.41
CA GLU A 10 29.34 5.07 10.79
C GLU A 10 29.39 6.41 11.53
N LYS A 11 29.76 7.50 10.84
CA LYS A 11 29.74 8.84 11.44
C LYS A 11 28.32 9.32 11.69
N LEU A 12 27.40 8.99 10.79
CA LEU A 12 25.96 9.27 10.96
C LEU A 12 25.40 8.49 12.16
N ASN A 13 25.79 7.22 12.33
CA ASN A 13 25.43 6.44 13.50
C ASN A 13 25.98 7.05 14.78
N ALA A 14 27.23 7.50 14.79
CA ALA A 14 27.84 8.12 15.96
C ALA A 14 27.18 9.47 16.30
N SER A 15 26.81 10.28 15.30
CA SER A 15 26.22 11.60 15.52
C SER A 15 24.71 11.57 15.76
N GLN A 16 24.02 10.50 15.33
CA GLN A 16 22.55 10.37 15.35
C GLN A 16 21.84 11.56 14.68
N GLN A 17 22.48 12.20 13.70
CA GLN A 17 21.95 13.40 13.02
C GLN A 17 20.96 13.10 11.90
N LEU A 18 20.91 11.85 11.43
CA LEU A 18 20.00 11.42 10.37
C LEU A 18 19.00 10.42 10.93
N THR A 19 17.73 10.73 10.73
CA THR A 19 16.64 9.78 10.93
C THR A 19 15.93 9.59 9.60
N VAL A 20 15.80 8.34 9.16
CA VAL A 20 15.07 7.96 7.95
C VAL A 20 13.73 7.36 8.36
N VAL A 21 12.65 7.86 7.77
CA VAL A 21 11.28 7.45 8.09
C VAL A 21 10.66 6.71 6.92
N TYR A 22 10.09 5.54 7.18
CA TYR A 22 9.38 4.75 6.18
C TYR A 22 8.25 3.94 6.82
N THR A 23 7.31 3.48 6.00
CA THR A 23 6.18 2.65 6.45
C THR A 23 6.56 1.18 6.39
N SER A 24 6.37 0.45 7.49
CA SER A 24 6.36 -1.01 7.49
C SER A 24 4.95 -1.51 7.22
N LEU A 25 4.73 -2.11 6.05
CA LEU A 25 3.45 -2.74 5.69
C LEU A 25 3.22 -4.05 6.45
N SER A 26 4.30 -4.72 6.85
CA SER A 26 4.23 -5.96 7.62
C SER A 26 3.81 -5.71 9.07
N ALA A 27 4.39 -4.67 9.69
CA ALA A 27 4.08 -4.29 11.06
C ALA A 27 2.94 -3.25 11.17
N LEU A 28 2.50 -2.67 10.04
CA LEU A 28 1.48 -1.62 9.97
C LEU A 28 1.80 -0.43 10.87
N THR A 29 3.04 0.03 10.79
CA THR A 29 3.55 1.12 11.64
C THR A 29 4.63 1.92 10.92
N SER A 30 4.89 3.14 11.39
CA SER A 30 6.05 3.93 10.98
C SER A 30 7.32 3.37 11.60
N ARG A 31 8.40 3.32 10.82
CA ARG A 31 9.76 3.04 11.27
C ARG A 31 10.57 4.32 11.16
N ARG A 32 11.23 4.71 12.25
CA ARG A 32 12.20 5.81 12.31
C ARG A 32 13.58 5.20 12.58
N LEU A 33 14.43 5.11 11.56
CA LEU A 33 15.77 4.53 11.68
C LEU A 33 16.82 5.63 11.84
N THR A 34 17.65 5.50 12.87
CA THR A 34 18.78 6.40 13.14
C THR A 34 20.14 5.69 13.10
N THR A 35 20.13 4.37 12.96
CA THR A 35 21.33 3.53 12.92
C THR A 35 21.30 2.62 11.70
N PHE A 36 22.45 2.45 11.06
CA PHE A 36 22.60 1.73 9.81
C PHE A 36 23.75 0.73 9.90
N ASP A 37 23.52 -0.53 9.53
CA ASP A 37 24.55 -1.58 9.62
C ASP A 37 25.61 -1.48 8.51
N SER A 38 25.25 -0.92 7.35
CA SER A 38 26.12 -0.79 6.19
C SER A 38 25.69 0.36 5.29
N GLN A 39 26.56 0.75 4.35
CA GLN A 39 26.23 1.69 3.27
C GLN A 39 25.00 1.21 2.46
N GLN A 40 24.90 -0.09 2.20
CA GLN A 40 23.75 -0.65 1.49
C GLN A 40 22.48 -0.50 2.32
N HIS A 41 22.54 -0.79 3.64
CA HIS A 41 21.39 -0.63 4.52
C HIS A 41 20.90 0.83 4.59
N LEU A 42 21.82 1.80 4.64
CA LEU A 42 21.48 3.22 4.54
C LEU A 42 20.82 3.56 3.20
N THR A 43 21.38 3.05 2.09
CA THR A 43 20.83 3.25 0.74
C THR A 43 19.41 2.69 0.65
N ASP A 44 19.20 1.44 1.07
CA ASP A 44 17.90 0.78 1.02
C ASP A 44 16.88 1.48 1.94
N SER A 45 17.31 2.00 3.10
CA SER A 45 16.46 2.79 3.99
C SER A 45 16.00 4.08 3.33
N LEU A 46 16.90 4.80 2.65
CA LEU A 46 16.56 6.01 1.90
C LEU A 46 15.61 5.70 0.73
N MET A 47 15.88 4.60 0.01
CA MET A 47 15.00 4.12 -1.06
C MET A 47 13.61 3.76 -0.53
N ALA A 48 13.52 3.13 0.65
CA ALA A 48 12.24 2.83 1.29
C ALA A 48 11.47 4.11 1.60
N SER A 49 12.15 5.12 2.15
CA SER A 49 11.56 6.42 2.49
C SER A 49 10.98 7.17 1.27
N CYS A 50 11.60 7.05 0.09
CA CYS A 50 11.12 7.68 -1.14
C CYS A 50 10.30 6.76 -2.07
N CYS A 51 10.00 5.52 -1.66
CA CYS A 51 9.26 4.56 -2.48
C CYS A 51 7.74 4.80 -2.41
N ALA A 52 7.31 5.91 -3.02
CA ALA A 52 5.90 6.29 -3.14
C ALA A 52 5.15 5.30 -4.03
N THR A 53 4.58 4.26 -3.42
CA THR A 53 3.94 3.15 -4.14
C THR A 53 2.57 3.57 -4.67
N PRO A 54 2.22 3.31 -5.95
CA PRO A 54 2.99 2.62 -7.00
C PRO A 54 3.75 3.56 -7.97
N ILE A 55 3.87 4.85 -7.64
CA ILE A 55 4.37 5.92 -8.52
C ILE A 55 5.89 5.84 -8.72
N ALA A 56 6.64 5.73 -7.63
CA ALA A 56 8.10 5.73 -7.63
C ALA A 56 8.71 4.32 -7.48
N GLY A 57 7.89 3.30 -7.28
CA GLY A 57 8.31 1.92 -7.08
C GLY A 57 7.22 1.05 -6.50
N MET A 58 7.49 -0.25 -6.39
CA MET A 58 6.65 -1.20 -5.66
C MET A 58 7.27 -1.47 -4.27
N PRO A 59 6.47 -1.87 -3.27
CA PRO A 59 7.00 -2.20 -1.95
C PRO A 59 8.05 -3.31 -2.08
N PHE A 60 9.09 -3.24 -1.26
CA PHE A 60 10.18 -4.22 -1.25
C PHE A 60 10.53 -4.64 0.17
N LYS A 61 11.42 -5.64 0.32
CA LYS A 61 11.82 -6.15 1.63
C LYS A 61 13.05 -5.42 2.17
N LEU A 62 12.94 -4.91 3.40
CA LEU A 62 14.03 -4.33 4.18
C LEU A 62 13.95 -4.88 5.60
N GLY A 63 15.03 -5.47 6.11
CA GLY A 63 15.05 -6.06 7.46
C GLY A 63 14.02 -7.18 7.68
N GLY A 64 13.61 -7.88 6.61
CA GLY A 64 12.57 -8.93 6.65
C GLY A 64 11.13 -8.39 6.57
N GLU A 65 10.93 -7.08 6.59
CA GLU A 65 9.62 -6.44 6.49
C GLU A 65 9.37 -5.91 5.08
N TRP A 66 8.12 -5.96 4.61
CA TRP A 66 7.70 -5.21 3.43
C TRP A 66 7.53 -3.74 3.77
N VAL A 67 8.20 -2.87 3.02
CA VAL A 67 8.28 -1.43 3.29
C VAL A 67 7.90 -0.58 2.07
N MET A 68 7.47 0.65 2.33
CA MET A 68 7.22 1.72 1.34
C MET A 68 7.44 3.09 1.99
N ASP A 69 7.15 4.17 1.26
CA ASP A 69 7.34 5.54 1.76
C ASP A 69 6.72 5.80 3.15
N GLY A 70 7.25 6.80 3.86
CA GLY A 70 6.75 7.19 5.18
C GLY A 70 5.41 7.93 5.15
N GLY A 71 4.85 8.18 3.96
CA GLY A 71 3.77 9.14 3.79
C GLY A 71 2.45 8.73 4.43
N ILE A 72 2.25 7.42 4.62
CA ILE A 72 1.02 6.86 5.20
C ILE A 72 0.94 7.10 6.72
N PHE A 73 2.02 6.84 7.45
CA PHE A 73 1.98 6.84 8.92
C PHE A 73 2.70 8.02 9.56
N ASP A 74 3.61 8.68 8.86
CA ASP A 74 4.48 9.70 9.46
C ASP A 74 5.03 10.67 8.39
N PHE A 75 4.10 11.32 7.69
CA PHE A 75 4.38 12.19 6.54
C PHE A 75 5.28 13.40 6.87
N GLN A 76 5.12 13.95 8.07
CA GLN A 76 5.91 15.06 8.57
C GLN A 76 6.40 14.72 9.99
N PRO A 77 7.54 14.04 10.12
CA PRO A 77 8.03 13.58 11.42
C PRO A 77 8.42 14.77 12.30
N ILE A 78 7.68 14.94 13.39
CA ILE A 78 7.98 15.89 14.46
C ILE A 78 8.70 15.14 15.59
N TYR A 79 9.78 15.72 16.11
CA TYR A 79 10.55 15.13 17.23
C TYR A 79 10.24 15.84 18.54
N ASP A 80 10.25 17.17 18.52
CA ASP A 80 10.06 18.01 19.69
C ASP A 80 9.52 19.41 19.29
N GLU A 81 9.30 20.26 20.30
CA GLU A 81 8.84 21.64 20.11
C GLU A 81 9.85 22.55 19.36
N LYS A 82 11.09 22.08 19.19
CA LYS A 82 12.16 22.81 18.50
C LYS A 82 12.36 22.33 17.06
N THR A 83 11.54 21.38 16.62
CA THR A 83 11.63 20.81 15.28
C THR A 83 11.17 21.84 14.25
N VAL A 84 12.08 22.26 13.38
CA VAL A 84 11.75 23.11 12.22
C VAL A 84 11.22 22.21 11.12
N THR A 85 10.00 22.46 10.70
CA THR A 85 9.31 21.64 9.71
C THR A 85 9.38 22.25 8.32
N VAL A 86 9.78 21.43 7.33
CA VAL A 86 9.81 21.85 5.92
C VAL A 86 8.80 21.00 5.15
N SER A 87 7.97 21.63 4.34
CA SER A 87 7.00 20.94 3.51
C SER A 87 6.97 21.52 2.10
N PRO A 88 6.95 20.68 1.05
CA PRO A 88 6.77 21.14 -0.32
C PRO A 88 5.32 21.54 -0.64
N PHE A 89 4.39 21.33 0.29
CA PHE A 89 2.96 21.63 0.10
C PHE A 89 2.58 22.95 0.80
N TYR A 90 2.13 23.94 0.01
CA TYR A 90 1.77 25.27 0.52
C TYR A 90 0.58 25.25 1.51
N CYS A 91 -0.28 24.23 1.44
CA CYS A 91 -1.48 24.07 2.27
C CYS A 91 -1.22 23.36 3.61
N THR A 92 0.03 23.20 4.03
CA THR A 92 0.40 22.52 5.29
C THR A 92 0.68 23.48 6.43
N GLY A 93 0.61 22.96 7.66
CA GLY A 93 0.97 23.67 8.91
C GLY A 93 2.47 23.79 9.16
N ALA A 94 3.31 23.62 8.15
CA ALA A 94 4.77 23.65 8.29
C ALA A 94 5.33 25.07 8.51
N ASP A 95 6.52 25.13 9.13
CA ASP A 95 7.30 26.33 9.36
C ASP A 95 7.79 26.96 8.05
N ILE A 96 8.42 26.14 7.21
CA ILE A 96 8.92 26.50 5.89
C ILE A 96 8.08 25.76 4.85
N LYS A 97 7.43 26.54 4.00
CA LYS A 97 6.56 26.05 2.92
C LYS A 97 6.50 27.08 1.80
N PRO A 98 6.08 26.69 0.59
CA PRO A 98 5.93 27.60 -0.52
C PRO A 98 5.13 28.85 -0.16
N SER A 99 5.72 30.04 -0.34
CA SER A 99 5.03 31.33 -0.19
C SER A 99 4.06 31.63 -1.32
N VAL A 100 4.23 30.93 -2.45
CA VAL A 100 3.36 31.00 -3.62
C VAL A 100 2.70 29.65 -3.88
N TYR A 101 1.67 29.66 -4.72
CA TYR A 101 0.98 28.45 -5.12
C TYR A 101 1.93 27.48 -5.84
N VAL A 102 1.98 26.25 -5.35
CA VAL A 102 2.65 25.12 -5.98
C VAL A 102 1.60 24.05 -6.25
N PRO A 103 1.44 23.59 -7.50
CA PRO A 103 0.44 22.58 -7.82
C PRO A 103 0.66 21.26 -7.07
N MET A 104 -0.35 20.81 -6.32
CA MET A 104 -0.24 19.56 -5.53
C MET A 104 -0.09 18.30 -6.41
N TRP A 105 -0.63 18.30 -7.63
CA TRP A 105 -0.50 17.17 -8.55
C TRP A 105 0.94 16.92 -9.00
N TRP A 106 1.86 17.86 -8.77
CA TRP A 106 3.30 17.65 -9.00
C TRP A 106 3.91 16.58 -8.09
N ALA A 107 3.23 16.22 -6.99
CA ALA A 107 3.60 15.07 -6.17
C ALA A 107 3.38 13.73 -6.90
N MET A 108 2.47 13.67 -7.87
CA MET A 108 2.20 12.47 -8.68
C MET A 108 2.87 12.53 -10.05
N LEU A 109 2.89 13.70 -10.67
CA LEU A 109 3.43 13.94 -12.00
C LEU A 109 4.57 14.95 -11.91
N PRO A 110 5.84 14.50 -12.00
CA PRO A 110 6.97 15.37 -11.79
C PRO A 110 6.96 16.54 -12.79
N PRO A 111 7.31 17.76 -12.34
CA PRO A 111 7.25 18.94 -13.19
C PRO A 111 8.45 18.99 -14.15
N ARG A 112 8.51 20.00 -15.03
CA ARG A 112 9.61 20.12 -15.99
C ARG A 112 10.89 20.55 -15.28
N VAL A 113 12.05 20.33 -15.91
CA VAL A 113 13.37 20.70 -15.34
C VAL A 113 13.41 22.15 -14.85
N ARG A 114 12.90 23.09 -15.66
CA ARG A 114 12.80 24.51 -15.29
C ARG A 114 11.92 24.77 -14.06
N ASP A 115 10.83 24.02 -13.92
CA ASP A 115 9.94 24.12 -12.76
C ASP A 115 10.61 23.59 -11.48
N VAL A 116 11.44 22.54 -11.60
CA VAL A 116 12.23 22.01 -10.48
C VAL A 116 13.27 23.04 -10.00
N GLU A 117 13.96 23.70 -10.93
CA GLU A 117 14.90 24.78 -10.61
C GLU A 117 14.19 25.93 -9.89
N TRP A 118 13.01 26.31 -10.38
CA TRP A 118 12.18 27.31 -9.72
C TRP A 118 11.73 26.91 -8.31
N LEU A 119 11.29 25.66 -8.12
CA LEU A 119 10.90 25.15 -6.80
C LEU A 119 12.06 25.17 -5.81
N PHE A 120 13.27 24.89 -6.28
CA PHE A 120 14.48 24.97 -5.48
C PHE A 120 14.77 26.41 -5.04
N ASP A 121 14.73 27.37 -5.97
CA ASP A 121 14.93 28.80 -5.67
C ASP A 121 13.83 29.32 -4.72
N LEU A 122 12.57 28.92 -4.93
CA LEU A 122 11.45 29.26 -4.05
C LEU A 122 11.66 28.74 -2.63
N GLY A 123 12.00 27.46 -2.46
CA GLY A 123 12.26 26.88 -1.14
C GLY A 123 13.44 27.53 -0.43
N TYR A 124 14.47 27.95 -1.18
CA TYR A 124 15.60 28.71 -0.63
C TYR A 124 15.18 30.10 -0.13
N GLU A 125 14.41 30.84 -0.93
CA GLU A 125 13.86 32.16 -0.57
C GLU A 125 12.92 32.06 0.64
N ASP A 126 12.04 31.07 0.68
CA ASP A 126 11.12 30.83 1.80
C ASP A 126 11.86 30.45 3.10
N GLY A 127 12.92 29.64 2.99
CA GLY A 127 13.79 29.33 4.12
C GLY A 127 14.49 30.57 4.67
N LEU A 128 15.03 31.43 3.81
CA LEU A 128 15.64 32.70 4.22
C LEU A 128 14.62 33.65 4.86
N ASN A 129 13.43 33.78 4.27
CA ASN A 129 12.33 34.56 4.82
C ASN A 129 11.95 34.07 6.22
N TRP A 130 11.86 32.74 6.42
CA TRP A 130 11.58 32.16 7.73
C TRP A 130 12.69 32.45 8.75
N ILE A 131 13.97 32.32 8.37
CA ILE A 131 15.12 32.66 9.23
C ILE A 131 15.07 34.14 9.67
N VAL A 132 14.81 35.05 8.73
CA VAL A 132 14.72 36.50 9.01
C VAL A 132 13.53 36.80 9.93
N LYS A 133 12.36 36.24 9.64
CA LYS A 133 11.14 36.43 10.43
C LYS A 133 11.30 35.96 11.87
N ASN A 134 12.07 34.90 12.11
CA ASN A 134 12.33 34.36 13.44
C ASN A 134 13.57 34.95 14.12
N GLY A 135 14.21 35.96 13.53
CA GLY A 135 15.39 36.61 14.12
C GLY A 135 16.63 35.71 14.22
N LEU A 136 16.70 34.66 13.39
CA LEU A 136 17.78 33.66 13.41
C LEU A 136 19.00 34.07 12.56
N THR A 137 19.06 35.34 12.12
CA THR A 137 20.16 35.88 11.31
C THR A 137 21.45 36.15 12.10
N GLY A 138 21.39 36.01 13.43
CA GLY A 138 22.52 36.24 14.33
C GLY A 138 23.06 37.66 14.22
N LYS A 139 24.32 37.81 13.81
CA LYS A 139 24.98 39.12 13.64
C LYS A 139 24.77 39.75 12.26
N ARG A 140 24.15 39.04 11.30
CA ARG A 140 23.95 39.53 9.94
C ARG A 140 22.71 40.45 9.91
N LYS A 141 22.95 41.77 9.84
CA LYS A 141 21.87 42.78 9.82
C LYS A 141 21.17 42.90 8.47
N ASN A 142 21.86 42.60 7.36
CA ASN A 142 21.34 42.76 6.00
C ASN A 142 21.41 41.42 5.26
N VAL A 143 20.44 40.54 5.50
CA VAL A 143 20.28 39.32 4.68
C VAL A 143 19.53 39.74 3.41
N VAL A 144 20.23 39.70 2.27
CA VAL A 144 19.62 39.93 0.96
C VAL A 144 18.91 38.65 0.56
N ILE A 145 17.59 38.72 0.41
CA ILE A 145 16.78 37.60 -0.05
C ILE A 145 16.72 37.68 -1.58
N PRO A 146 17.16 36.66 -2.31
CA PRO A 146 16.99 36.59 -3.76
C PRO A 146 15.51 36.70 -4.13
N ASN A 147 15.21 37.12 -5.35
CA ASN A 147 13.82 37.25 -5.83
C ASN A 147 13.64 36.56 -7.20
N LYS A 148 14.43 35.51 -7.45
CA LYS A 148 14.41 34.76 -8.71
C LYS A 148 13.09 34.01 -8.86
N SER A 149 12.54 33.51 -7.75
CA SER A 149 11.28 32.77 -7.78
C SER A 149 10.09 33.63 -8.21
N ALA A 150 10.10 34.94 -7.88
CA ALA A 150 9.04 35.86 -8.23
C ALA A 150 9.02 36.22 -9.72
N GLU A 151 10.21 36.30 -10.36
CA GLU A 151 10.33 36.53 -11.80
C GLU A 151 9.70 35.37 -12.59
N TYR A 152 9.99 34.12 -12.21
CA TYR A 152 9.39 32.94 -12.85
C TYR A 152 7.88 32.83 -12.60
N ALA A 153 7.43 33.09 -11.37
CA ALA A 153 6.00 33.10 -11.04
C ALA A 153 5.22 34.14 -11.87
N SER A 154 5.88 35.20 -12.35
CA SER A 154 5.29 36.20 -13.25
C SER A 154 5.09 35.69 -14.68
N GLU A 155 5.89 34.73 -15.14
CA GLU A 155 5.75 34.10 -16.47
C GLU A 155 4.60 33.09 -16.54
N TRP A 156 4.31 32.38 -15.44
CA TRP A 156 3.13 31.52 -15.32
C TRP A 156 1.79 32.30 -15.28
N SER A 157 1.82 33.62 -15.49
CA SER A 157 0.61 34.44 -15.60
C SER A 157 -0.16 34.07 -16.88
N THR A 158 -1.21 33.26 -16.76
CA THR A 158 -2.24 33.22 -17.79
C THR A 158 -2.85 34.62 -17.95
N THR A 159 -3.22 35.00 -19.17
CA THR A 159 -3.78 36.32 -19.50
C THR A 159 -5.00 36.69 -18.64
N VAL A 160 -5.72 35.68 -18.14
CA VAL A 160 -6.88 35.81 -17.25
C VAL A 160 -6.47 36.28 -15.84
N GLY A 161 -5.34 35.80 -15.31
CA GLY A 161 -4.82 36.20 -14.00
C GLY A 161 -4.30 37.64 -13.94
N ARG A 162 -3.96 38.24 -15.09
CA ARG A 162 -3.43 39.61 -15.19
C ARG A 162 -4.53 40.68 -15.19
N VAL A 163 -5.75 40.35 -15.64
CA VAL A 163 -6.83 41.33 -15.81
C VAL A 163 -7.73 41.46 -14.57
N VAL A 164 -7.85 40.40 -13.76
CA VAL A 164 -8.91 40.36 -12.73
C VAL A 164 -8.39 40.25 -11.29
N GLY A 165 -7.09 40.00 -11.06
CA GLY A 165 -6.55 39.84 -9.69
C GLY A 165 -6.95 38.53 -9.00
N TYR A 166 -7.35 37.51 -9.78
CA TYR A 166 -7.95 36.24 -9.35
C TYR A 166 -6.94 35.17 -8.83
N ARG A 167 -5.75 35.58 -8.39
CA ARG A 167 -4.61 34.67 -8.12
C ARG A 167 -4.78 33.75 -6.88
N GLY A 168 -5.71 34.05 -5.97
CA GLY A 168 -5.89 33.32 -4.71
C GLY A 168 -7.13 32.43 -4.59
N PHE A 169 -8.18 32.67 -5.38
CA PHE A 169 -9.46 31.94 -5.24
C PHE A 169 -9.52 30.72 -6.15
N GLU A 170 -9.12 30.83 -7.42
CA GLU A 170 -9.21 29.72 -8.38
C GLU A 170 -8.24 28.57 -8.05
N SER A 171 -7.01 28.89 -7.64
CA SER A 171 -6.03 27.88 -7.21
C SER A 171 -6.45 27.16 -5.93
N ARG A 172 -7.03 27.89 -4.96
CA ARG A 172 -7.61 27.29 -3.76
C ARG A 172 -8.89 26.50 -4.02
N VAL A 173 -9.69 26.90 -5.01
CA VAL A 173 -10.87 26.14 -5.43
C VAL A 173 -10.45 24.88 -6.18
N LEU A 174 -9.50 24.94 -7.11
CA LEU A 174 -8.94 23.77 -7.80
C LEU A 174 -8.30 22.81 -6.82
N ASP A 175 -7.66 23.31 -5.77
CA ASP A 175 -7.09 22.49 -4.72
C ASP A 175 -8.12 21.97 -3.74
N ALA A 176 -9.15 22.74 -3.38
CA ALA A 176 -10.29 22.24 -2.62
C ALA A 176 -11.06 21.18 -3.41
N LEU A 177 -11.15 21.33 -4.74
CA LEU A 177 -11.70 20.35 -5.64
C LEU A 177 -10.76 19.14 -5.77
N PHE A 178 -9.44 19.32 -5.82
CA PHE A 178 -8.48 18.21 -5.90
C PHE A 178 -8.40 17.45 -4.58
N VAL A 179 -8.28 18.12 -3.44
CA VAL A 179 -8.34 17.52 -2.10
C VAL A 179 -9.71 16.91 -1.88
N GLY A 180 -10.79 17.60 -2.26
CA GLY A 180 -12.15 17.07 -2.21
C GLY A 180 -12.30 15.81 -3.04
N LEU A 181 -11.79 15.81 -4.29
CA LEU A 181 -11.78 14.66 -5.19
C LEU A 181 -10.89 13.55 -4.64
N PHE A 182 -9.71 13.86 -4.12
CA PHE A 182 -8.80 12.89 -3.53
C PHE A 182 -9.42 12.23 -2.29
N VAL A 183 -9.99 13.00 -1.37
CA VAL A 183 -10.72 12.49 -0.20
C VAL A 183 -11.95 11.67 -0.63
N CYS A 184 -12.69 12.15 -1.64
CA CYS A 184 -13.86 11.44 -2.17
C CYS A 184 -13.48 10.15 -2.93
N LEU A 185 -12.31 10.08 -3.55
CA LEU A 185 -11.83 8.93 -4.32
C LEU A 185 -11.05 7.94 -3.47
N TRP A 186 -10.33 8.40 -2.45
CA TRP A 186 -9.47 7.57 -1.62
C TRP A 186 -10.25 6.47 -0.91
N ARG A 187 -11.39 6.83 -0.27
CA ARG A 187 -12.26 5.85 0.39
C ARG A 187 -12.78 4.79 -0.60
N PRO A 188 -13.45 5.14 -1.72
CA PRO A 188 -13.84 4.17 -2.74
C PRO A 188 -12.69 3.33 -3.29
N LEU A 189 -11.52 3.92 -3.52
CA LEU A 189 -10.35 3.21 -4.05
C LEU A 189 -9.80 2.19 -3.05
N ALA A 190 -9.70 2.56 -1.76
CA ALA A 190 -9.30 1.65 -0.70
C ALA A 190 -10.29 0.46 -0.59
N PHE A 191 -11.59 0.74 -0.67
CA PHE A 191 -12.62 -0.31 -0.69
C PHE A 191 -12.59 -1.15 -1.97
N LEU A 192 -12.30 -0.57 -3.14
CA LEU A 192 -12.10 -1.32 -4.38
C LEU A 192 -10.94 -2.31 -4.23
N CYS A 193 -9.81 -1.86 -3.67
CA CYS A 193 -8.66 -2.72 -3.38
C CYS A 193 -9.03 -3.82 -2.37
N LEU A 194 -9.82 -3.49 -1.34
CA LEU A 194 -10.34 -4.47 -0.39
C LEU A 194 -11.21 -5.53 -1.09
N TYR A 195 -12.12 -5.12 -1.96
CA TYR A 195 -12.95 -6.04 -2.73
C TYR A 195 -12.09 -6.95 -3.60
N LEU A 196 -11.09 -6.40 -4.30
CA LEU A 196 -10.14 -7.18 -5.10
C LEU A 196 -9.38 -8.21 -4.25
N GLU A 197 -8.86 -7.82 -3.08
CA GLU A 197 -8.21 -8.75 -2.15
C GLU A 197 -9.16 -9.87 -1.71
N LEU A 198 -10.40 -9.53 -1.32
CA LEU A 198 -11.40 -10.51 -0.88
C LEU A 198 -11.79 -11.48 -2.02
N TYR A 199 -11.96 -10.98 -3.25
CA TYR A 199 -12.24 -11.84 -4.41
C TYR A 199 -11.08 -12.79 -4.69
N LEU A 200 -9.84 -12.29 -4.65
CA LEU A 200 -8.64 -13.10 -4.90
C LEU A 200 -8.48 -14.17 -3.82
N GLN A 201 -8.68 -13.82 -2.55
CA GLN A 201 -8.68 -14.77 -1.43
C GLN A 201 -9.82 -15.80 -1.52
N ALA A 202 -11.01 -15.39 -1.96
CA ALA A 202 -12.14 -16.29 -2.19
C ALA A 202 -11.86 -17.29 -3.32
N ILE A 203 -11.30 -16.83 -4.44
CA ILE A 203 -10.92 -17.68 -5.58
C ILE A 203 -9.85 -18.68 -5.16
N VAL A 204 -8.79 -18.24 -4.48
CA VAL A 204 -7.70 -19.13 -4.02
C VAL A 204 -8.22 -20.16 -3.03
N SER A 205 -8.98 -19.74 -2.01
CA SER A 205 -9.51 -20.65 -0.98
C SER A 205 -10.56 -21.61 -1.55
N GLY A 206 -11.44 -21.10 -2.42
CA GLY A 206 -12.44 -21.89 -3.12
C GLY A 206 -11.82 -22.93 -4.05
N SER A 207 -10.80 -22.55 -4.83
CA SER A 207 -10.10 -23.46 -5.74
C SER A 207 -9.41 -24.58 -4.96
N LYS A 208 -8.71 -24.26 -3.86
CA LYS A 208 -8.11 -25.26 -2.96
C LYS A 208 -9.16 -26.21 -2.41
N ALA A 209 -10.26 -25.69 -1.89
CA ALA A 209 -11.34 -26.51 -1.33
C ALA A 209 -11.96 -27.46 -2.36
N VAL A 210 -12.16 -27.00 -3.61
CA VAL A 210 -12.68 -27.84 -4.70
C VAL A 210 -11.69 -28.94 -5.06
N VAL A 211 -10.40 -28.63 -5.21
CA VAL A 211 -9.38 -29.62 -5.57
C VAL A 211 -9.25 -30.69 -4.47
N PHE A 212 -9.09 -30.29 -3.21
CA PHE A 212 -8.95 -31.24 -2.10
C PHE A 212 -10.26 -32.00 -1.83
N GLY A 213 -11.42 -31.34 -1.95
CA GLY A 213 -12.72 -31.98 -1.79
C GLY A 213 -13.04 -32.98 -2.90
N ALA A 214 -12.75 -32.64 -4.16
CA ALA A 214 -12.91 -33.55 -5.30
C ALA A 214 -11.97 -34.75 -5.18
N ALA A 215 -10.71 -34.53 -4.81
CA ALA A 215 -9.75 -35.61 -4.59
C ALA A 215 -10.20 -36.58 -3.48
N ALA A 216 -10.68 -36.07 -2.36
CA ALA A 216 -11.20 -36.91 -1.27
C ALA A 216 -12.42 -37.74 -1.71
N LYS A 217 -13.36 -37.13 -2.46
CA LYS A 217 -14.53 -37.84 -2.99
C LYS A 217 -14.17 -38.88 -4.05
N LEU A 218 -13.25 -38.56 -4.96
CA LEU A 218 -12.75 -39.49 -5.96
C LEU A 218 -12.09 -40.69 -5.30
N PHE A 219 -11.30 -40.49 -4.25
CA PHE A 219 -10.67 -41.60 -3.52
C PHE A 219 -11.69 -42.54 -2.88
N ILE A 220 -12.71 -42.00 -2.19
CA ILE A 220 -13.79 -42.80 -1.61
C ILE A 220 -14.56 -43.56 -2.70
N SER A 221 -14.85 -42.90 -3.82
CA SER A 221 -15.49 -43.52 -4.97
C SER A 221 -14.65 -44.67 -5.54
N ASN A 222 -13.33 -44.52 -5.61
CA ASN A 222 -12.43 -45.56 -6.11
C ASN A 222 -12.36 -46.78 -5.17
N ILE A 223 -12.42 -46.58 -3.85
CA ILE A 223 -12.52 -47.68 -2.89
C ILE A 223 -13.81 -48.49 -3.14
N ILE A 224 -14.95 -47.81 -3.31
CA ILE A 224 -16.24 -48.47 -3.58
C ILE A 224 -16.20 -49.21 -4.93
N MET A 225 -15.63 -48.58 -5.96
CA MET A 225 -15.49 -49.18 -7.29
C MET A 225 -14.55 -50.39 -7.29
N ALA A 226 -13.49 -50.38 -6.48
CA ALA A 226 -12.60 -51.53 -6.31
C ALA A 226 -13.29 -52.70 -5.59
N LEU A 227 -14.09 -52.43 -4.57
CA LEU A 227 -14.92 -53.45 -3.90
C LEU A 227 -15.95 -54.05 -4.86
N LEU A 228 -16.60 -53.22 -5.69
CA LEU A 228 -17.55 -53.68 -6.69
C LEU A 228 -16.87 -54.48 -7.80
N ALA A 229 -15.68 -54.08 -8.25
CA ALA A 229 -14.88 -54.82 -9.21
C ALA A 229 -14.50 -56.21 -8.69
N MET A 230 -14.12 -56.32 -7.40
CA MET A 230 -13.90 -57.63 -6.76
C MET A 230 -15.16 -58.50 -6.72
N ALA A 231 -16.33 -57.91 -6.45
CA ALA A 231 -17.60 -58.63 -6.47
C ALA A 231 -18.05 -59.08 -7.87
N ILE A 232 -17.69 -58.32 -8.92
CA ILE A 232 -17.98 -58.68 -10.32
C ILE A 232 -16.98 -59.74 -10.83
N ALA A 233 -15.73 -59.71 -10.35
CA ALA A 233 -14.72 -60.71 -10.69
C ALA A 233 -15.15 -62.13 -10.29
N THR A 234 -15.91 -62.30 -9.20
CA THR A 234 -16.45 -63.59 -8.77
C THR A 234 -17.63 -64.07 -9.62
N GLN A 235 -18.25 -63.20 -10.42
CA GLN A 235 -19.41 -63.50 -11.27
C GLN A 235 -19.07 -63.65 -12.77
N GLY A 236 -17.79 -63.53 -13.17
CA GLY A 236 -17.32 -63.93 -14.51
C GLY A 236 -17.51 -62.92 -15.64
N PHE A 237 -17.87 -61.65 -15.37
CA PHE A 237 -18.02 -60.61 -16.41
C PHE A 237 -16.69 -59.92 -16.75
N GLN A 238 -15.94 -60.47 -17.71
CA GLN A 238 -14.58 -60.00 -18.02
C GLN A 238 -14.49 -58.60 -18.66
N HIS A 239 -15.41 -58.22 -19.55
CA HIS A 239 -15.34 -56.92 -20.22
C HIS A 239 -15.65 -55.74 -19.29
N THR A 240 -16.62 -55.92 -18.39
CA THR A 240 -16.94 -54.93 -17.34
C THR A 240 -15.80 -54.80 -16.34
N LEU A 241 -15.10 -55.90 -16.05
CA LEU A 241 -13.97 -55.92 -15.11
C LEU A 241 -12.78 -55.05 -15.59
N PHE A 242 -12.39 -55.16 -16.86
CA PHE A 242 -11.26 -54.37 -17.40
C PHE A 242 -11.54 -52.87 -17.43
N PHE A 243 -12.77 -52.46 -17.75
CA PHE A 243 -13.19 -51.05 -17.69
C PHE A 243 -13.12 -50.49 -16.26
N MET A 244 -13.59 -51.27 -15.27
CA MET A 244 -13.56 -50.91 -13.85
C MET A 244 -12.12 -50.86 -13.30
N LEU A 245 -11.23 -51.74 -13.76
CA LEU A 245 -9.80 -51.74 -13.43
C LEU A 245 -9.08 -50.50 -13.97
N GLY A 246 -9.39 -50.06 -15.20
CA GLY A 246 -8.82 -48.83 -15.77
C GLY A 246 -9.22 -47.57 -14.99
N LEU A 247 -10.50 -47.46 -14.61
CA LEU A 247 -11.03 -46.37 -13.78
C LEU A 247 -10.44 -46.36 -12.37
N THR A 248 -10.30 -47.52 -11.74
CA THR A 248 -9.69 -47.62 -10.41
C THR A 248 -8.21 -47.26 -10.44
N ALA A 249 -7.44 -47.68 -11.45
CA ALA A 249 -6.02 -47.33 -11.58
C ALA A 249 -5.77 -45.82 -11.73
N THR A 250 -6.52 -45.14 -12.60
CA THR A 250 -6.44 -43.67 -12.76
C THR A 250 -6.89 -42.95 -11.49
N GLY A 251 -7.93 -43.46 -10.85
CA GLY A 251 -8.44 -42.94 -9.60
C GLY A 251 -7.49 -43.08 -8.40
N PHE A 252 -6.81 -44.22 -8.26
CA PHE A 252 -5.79 -44.44 -7.25
C PHE A 252 -4.54 -43.58 -7.49
N PHE A 253 -4.16 -43.33 -8.74
CA PHE A 253 -3.04 -42.44 -9.08
C PHE A 253 -3.29 -40.99 -8.61
N LEU A 254 -4.47 -40.44 -8.95
CA LEU A 254 -4.90 -39.12 -8.47
C LEU A 254 -5.04 -39.07 -6.94
N GLY A 255 -5.55 -40.15 -6.35
CA GLY A 255 -5.66 -40.33 -4.90
C GLY A 255 -4.33 -40.35 -4.16
N ALA A 256 -3.35 -41.07 -4.70
CA ALA A 256 -2.01 -41.21 -4.15
C ALA A 256 -1.26 -39.87 -4.17
N MET A 257 -1.44 -39.07 -5.24
CA MET A 257 -0.89 -37.71 -5.32
C MET A 257 -1.42 -36.80 -4.21
N VAL A 258 -2.69 -36.94 -3.82
CA VAL A 258 -3.29 -36.16 -2.72
C VAL A 258 -2.87 -36.68 -1.34
N LEU A 259 -2.72 -38.00 -1.20
CA LEU A 259 -2.19 -38.62 0.02
C LEU A 259 -0.75 -38.22 0.32
N LEU A 260 0.10 -38.13 -0.71
CA LEU A 260 1.50 -37.67 -0.62
C LEU A 260 1.62 -36.24 -0.08
N VAL A 261 0.58 -35.41 -0.23
CA VAL A 261 0.57 -34.00 0.19
C VAL A 261 0.03 -33.80 1.61
N GLY A 262 -0.64 -34.79 2.22
CA GLY A 262 -1.02 -34.67 3.63
C GLY A 262 -2.21 -35.51 4.10
N GLY A 263 -2.39 -36.76 3.67
CA GLY A 263 -3.39 -37.67 4.25
C GLY A 263 -4.87 -37.34 4.00
N LEU A 264 -5.75 -38.35 3.99
CA LEU A 264 -7.17 -38.21 3.60
C LEU A 264 -8.03 -37.40 4.60
N GLN A 265 -7.89 -37.67 5.90
CA GLN A 265 -8.63 -36.94 6.92
C GLN A 265 -8.18 -35.48 7.02
N GLN A 266 -6.88 -35.25 6.89
CA GLN A 266 -6.30 -33.91 6.85
C GLN A 266 -6.71 -33.16 5.57
N ALA A 267 -6.73 -33.79 4.39
CA ALA A 267 -7.23 -33.16 3.16
C ALA A 267 -8.71 -32.76 3.24
N ALA A 268 -9.58 -33.61 3.82
CA ALA A 268 -11.00 -33.31 3.96
C ALA A 268 -11.27 -32.17 4.97
N THR A 269 -10.53 -32.14 6.08
CA THR A 269 -10.63 -31.06 7.08
C THR A 269 -10.09 -29.73 6.55
N VAL A 270 -8.96 -29.76 5.82
CA VAL A 270 -8.40 -28.58 5.13
C VAL A 270 -9.39 -28.05 4.09
N ALA A 271 -9.99 -28.93 3.28
CA ALA A 271 -11.01 -28.53 2.28
C ALA A 271 -12.24 -27.89 2.93
N SER A 272 -12.73 -28.44 4.05
CA SER A 272 -13.85 -27.88 4.80
C SER A 272 -13.52 -26.48 5.35
N ASN A 273 -12.34 -26.32 5.96
CA ASN A 273 -11.89 -25.04 6.50
C ASN A 273 -11.71 -23.97 5.41
N ASP A 274 -11.09 -24.33 4.29
CA ASP A 274 -10.91 -23.41 3.15
C ASP A 274 -12.25 -23.07 2.48
N TRP A 275 -13.21 -23.99 2.45
CA TRP A 275 -14.57 -23.72 1.99
C TRP A 275 -15.32 -22.76 2.92
N GLN A 276 -15.19 -22.93 4.24
CA GLN A 276 -15.76 -22.01 5.22
C GLN A 276 -15.14 -20.61 5.11
N ARG A 277 -13.84 -20.52 4.87
CA ARG A 277 -13.14 -19.25 4.59
C ARG A 277 -13.67 -18.60 3.30
N CYS A 278 -13.73 -19.33 2.20
CA CYS A 278 -14.31 -18.88 0.94
C CYS A 278 -15.73 -18.33 1.13
N ARG A 279 -16.59 -19.08 1.83
CA ARG A 279 -17.96 -18.63 2.14
C ARG A 279 -17.98 -17.36 2.99
N SER A 280 -17.04 -17.22 3.92
CA SER A 280 -16.93 -16.03 4.75
C SER A 280 -16.47 -14.80 3.95
N TYR A 281 -15.54 -14.96 3.00
CA TYR A 281 -15.16 -13.91 2.06
C TYR A 281 -16.34 -13.50 1.17
N MET A 282 -17.04 -14.46 0.56
CA MET A 282 -18.21 -14.18 -0.28
C MET A 282 -19.32 -13.44 0.50
N ARG A 283 -19.59 -13.84 1.75
CA ARG A 283 -20.55 -13.15 2.61
C ARG A 283 -20.13 -11.72 2.97
N SER A 284 -18.83 -11.48 3.14
CA SER A 284 -18.29 -10.14 3.38
C SER A 284 -18.39 -9.27 2.11
N ILE A 285 -18.11 -9.84 0.94
CA ILE A 285 -18.27 -9.17 -0.37
C ILE A 285 -19.73 -8.75 -0.58
N THR A 286 -20.69 -9.64 -0.31
CA THR A 286 -22.13 -9.35 -0.47
C THR A 286 -22.70 -8.51 0.68
N SER A 287 -21.88 -8.06 1.63
CA SER A 287 -22.37 -7.33 2.80
C SER A 287 -22.74 -5.89 2.44
N LEU A 288 -24.01 -5.55 2.61
CA LEU A 288 -24.49 -4.17 2.43
C LEU A 288 -23.78 -3.20 3.38
N SER A 289 -23.40 -3.64 4.58
CA SER A 289 -22.67 -2.78 5.52
C SER A 289 -21.29 -2.39 4.99
N LEU A 290 -20.61 -3.28 4.26
CA LEU A 290 -19.29 -3.01 3.69
C LEU A 290 -19.41 -2.06 2.49
N PHE A 291 -20.43 -2.27 1.66
CA PHE A 291 -20.74 -1.39 0.54
C PHE A 291 -21.08 0.03 1.00
N LEU A 292 -21.98 0.18 1.98
CA LEU A 292 -22.33 1.50 2.52
C LEU A 292 -21.12 2.19 3.16
N HIS A 293 -20.17 1.44 3.73
CA HIS A 293 -18.94 2.00 4.30
C HIS A 293 -17.98 2.59 3.24
N SER A 294 -18.07 2.14 1.99
CA SER A 294 -17.31 2.71 0.86
C SER A 294 -17.81 4.08 0.41
N MET A 295 -19.03 4.48 0.81
CA MET A 295 -19.62 5.75 0.41
C MET A 295 -19.04 6.89 1.27
N PRO A 296 -18.50 7.97 0.66
CA PRO A 296 -17.82 9.04 1.40
C PRO A 296 -18.65 9.72 2.49
N VAL A 297 -19.97 9.83 2.29
CA VAL A 297 -20.87 10.59 3.19
C VAL A 297 -21.55 9.71 4.24
N VAL A 298 -21.89 8.47 3.89
CA VAL A 298 -22.69 7.58 4.74
C VAL A 298 -21.80 6.59 5.51
N GLY A 299 -20.58 6.36 5.04
CA GLY A 299 -19.78 5.23 5.50
C GLY A 299 -19.36 5.31 6.96
N SER A 300 -18.93 6.48 7.44
CA SER A 300 -18.48 6.68 8.82
C SER A 300 -19.55 6.40 9.88
N CYS A 301 -20.84 6.44 9.52
CA CYS A 301 -21.95 6.19 10.43
C CYS A 301 -22.38 4.70 10.48
N VAL A 302 -21.84 3.84 9.61
CA VAL A 302 -22.30 2.44 9.46
C VAL A 302 -21.31 1.48 10.12
N GLN A 303 -21.78 0.71 11.10
CA GLN A 303 -20.96 -0.35 11.72
C GLN A 303 -20.73 -1.53 10.76
N ILE A 304 -19.48 -1.98 10.69
CA ILE A 304 -19.08 -3.10 9.84
C ILE A 304 -19.35 -4.42 10.58
N LYS A 305 -20.35 -5.18 10.14
CA LYS A 305 -20.82 -6.42 10.80
C LYS A 305 -19.75 -7.52 10.97
N ARG A 306 -18.64 -7.47 10.22
CA ARG A 306 -17.59 -8.52 10.18
C ARG A 306 -16.18 -7.94 10.38
N HIS A 307 -16.09 -6.90 11.21
CA HIS A 307 -14.85 -6.17 11.46
C HIS A 307 -13.68 -7.09 11.87
N GLU A 308 -13.88 -7.95 12.88
CA GLU A 308 -12.82 -8.85 13.38
C GLU A 308 -12.29 -9.82 12.31
N PHE A 309 -13.18 -10.38 11.50
CA PHE A 309 -12.79 -11.28 10.42
C PHE A 309 -11.92 -10.56 9.38
N LEU A 310 -12.31 -9.34 8.99
CA LEU A 310 -11.57 -8.54 8.02
C LEU A 310 -10.23 -8.07 8.58
N LEU A 311 -10.14 -7.70 9.86
CA LEU A 311 -8.87 -7.36 10.52
C LEU A 311 -7.89 -8.53 10.50
N GLN A 312 -8.38 -9.75 10.73
CA GLN A 312 -7.51 -10.92 10.77
C GLN A 312 -7.03 -11.34 9.37
N HIS A 313 -7.90 -11.26 8.36
CA HIS A 313 -7.67 -11.90 7.05
C HIS A 313 -7.37 -10.94 5.89
N SER A 314 -7.60 -9.64 6.01
CA SER A 314 -7.35 -8.67 4.95
C SER A 314 -6.31 -7.64 5.37
N LEU A 315 -5.23 -7.55 4.59
CA LEU A 315 -4.21 -6.52 4.78
C LEU A 315 -4.74 -5.16 4.36
N VAL A 316 -5.47 -5.08 3.24
CA VAL A 316 -6.03 -3.82 2.73
C VAL A 316 -7.02 -3.26 3.74
N TYR A 317 -7.82 -4.10 4.39
CA TYR A 317 -8.74 -3.65 5.42
C TYR A 317 -8.01 -3.02 6.61
N ARG A 318 -6.93 -3.65 7.09
CA ARG A 318 -6.13 -3.09 8.18
C ARG A 318 -5.56 -1.74 7.80
N VAL A 319 -4.90 -1.65 6.65
CA VAL A 319 -4.34 -0.38 6.15
C VAL A 319 -5.42 0.68 5.99
N ALA A 320 -6.54 0.34 5.35
CA ALA A 320 -7.64 1.27 5.11
C ALA A 320 -8.23 1.81 6.42
N MET A 321 -8.38 0.98 7.45
CA MET A 321 -8.87 1.42 8.78
C MET A 321 -7.90 2.34 9.53
N TYR A 322 -6.59 2.23 9.28
CA TYR A 322 -5.61 3.17 9.83
C TYR A 322 -5.56 4.50 9.08
N CYS A 323 -5.89 4.49 7.78
CA CYS A 323 -5.85 5.68 6.93
C CYS A 323 -7.18 6.45 6.85
N MET A 324 -8.26 5.96 7.49
CA MET A 324 -9.63 6.50 7.41
C MET A 324 -10.11 7.18 8.68
#